data_AF-A0A080LZA4-F1
#
_entry.id   AF-A0A080LZA4-F1
#
_cell.length_a   1.000
_cell.length_b   1.000
_cell.length_c   1.000
_cell.angle_alpha   90.00
_cell.angle_beta   90.00
_cell.angle_gamma   90.00
#
_symmetry.space_group_name_H-M   'P 1'
#
loop_
_entity.id
_entity.type
_entity.pdbx_description
1 polymer ?
#
loop_
_entity_poly.entity_id
_entity_poly.type
_entity_poly.pdbx_seq_one_letter_code
_entity_poly.pdbx_strand_id
1 'polypeptide(L)'
;MHSDPVKYEVDKDSGAVFVDRFMSTAMHYPCNYGYIPHTIAGDGDPVDVLVVSQFALPPGVVVRCRPIGMLAMEDEAGPDAKLLAVPVDSLSSMYRDIESPRDFPQVILDQIAHFFAHYKDLERGKFVKVAGWLGSDEAKKEIMESVKAYADAKEKPAF
;
A
#
# COMPACT_ATOMS: atom_id res chain seq x y z
N MET A 1 -9.87 16.20 -7.16
CA MET A 1 -9.47 15.45 -8.37
C MET A 1 -9.00 14.10 -7.86
N HIS A 2 -9.65 13.02 -8.29
CA HIS A 2 -9.14 11.67 -8.03
C HIS A 2 -7.85 11.47 -8.85
N SER A 3 -6.96 10.56 -8.43
CA SER A 3 -5.75 10.27 -9.21
C SER A 3 -6.13 9.72 -10.59
N ASP A 4 -5.34 10.10 -11.60
CA ASP A 4 -5.46 9.51 -12.93
C ASP A 4 -5.16 7.99 -12.87
N PRO A 5 -5.73 7.17 -13.77
CA PRO A 5 -5.57 5.70 -13.79
C PRO A 5 -4.19 5.27 -14.31
N VAL A 6 -3.13 5.76 -13.65
CA VAL A 6 -1.72 5.47 -13.94
C VAL A 6 -1.12 4.80 -12.70
N LYS A 7 -0.55 3.61 -12.88
CA LYS A 7 0.23 2.95 -11.84
C LYS A 7 1.69 3.37 -11.98
N TYR A 8 2.17 4.04 -10.94
CA TYR A 8 3.58 4.40 -10.81
C TYR A 8 4.29 3.40 -9.89
N GLU A 9 5.56 3.15 -10.17
CA GLU A 9 6.45 2.36 -9.32
C GLU A 9 7.82 3.01 -9.21
N VAL A 10 8.56 2.69 -8.16
CA VAL A 10 9.95 3.11 -8.03
C VAL A 10 10.84 2.05 -8.63
N ASP A 11 11.72 2.49 -9.54
CA ASP A 11 12.75 1.65 -10.14
C ASP A 11 13.81 1.28 -9.09
N LYS A 12 14.09 -0.01 -8.96
CA LYS A 12 14.95 -0.58 -7.90
C LYS A 12 16.41 -0.14 -8.03
N ASP A 13 16.86 0.19 -9.24
CA ASP A 13 18.27 0.52 -9.50
C ASP A 13 18.54 2.02 -9.37
N SER A 14 17.62 2.86 -9.87
CA SER A 14 17.78 4.31 -9.94
C SER A 14 17.07 5.08 -8.81
N GLY A 15 16.09 4.48 -8.16
CA GLY A 15 15.20 5.16 -7.20
C GLY A 15 14.25 6.18 -7.84
N ALA A 16 14.17 6.22 -9.17
CA ALA A 16 13.27 7.12 -9.89
C ALA A 16 11.85 6.54 -9.98
N VAL A 17 10.85 7.43 -10.01
CA VAL A 17 9.44 7.05 -10.22
C VAL A 17 9.19 6.85 -11.71
N PHE A 18 8.79 5.64 -12.09
CA PHE A 18 8.42 5.26 -13.45
C PHE A 18 6.92 4.97 -13.55
N VAL A 19 6.39 5.10 -14.77
CA VAL A 19 5.08 4.55 -15.10
C VAL A 19 5.25 3.05 -15.33
N ASP A 20 4.68 2.23 -14.45
CA ASP A 20 4.59 0.77 -14.64
C ASP A 20 3.58 0.47 -15.75
N ARG A 21 2.34 0.95 -15.58
CA ARG A 21 1.27 0.77 -16.58
C ARG A 21 0.13 1.76 -16.42
N PHE A 22 -0.68 1.84 -17.47
CA PHE A 22 -2.01 2.45 -17.41
C PHE A 22 -3.02 1.39 -16.96
N MET A 23 -3.91 1.75 -16.03
CA MET A 23 -4.94 0.81 -15.56
C MET A 23 -5.94 0.52 -16.68
N SER A 24 -6.28 -0.75 -16.87
CA SER A 24 -7.22 -1.18 -17.92
C SER A 24 -8.68 -1.05 -17.51
N THR A 25 -8.96 -0.93 -16.21
CA THR A 25 -10.29 -0.70 -15.63
C THR A 25 -10.54 0.80 -15.43
N ALA A 26 -11.80 1.22 -15.47
CA ALA A 26 -12.21 2.59 -15.17
C ALA A 26 -12.28 2.83 -13.64
N MET A 27 -11.22 2.47 -12.93
CA MET A 27 -11.09 2.58 -11.48
C MET A 27 -9.95 3.53 -11.12
N HIS A 28 -10.00 4.12 -9.94
CA HIS A 28 -8.94 4.93 -9.36
C HIS A 28 -8.65 4.46 -7.95
N TYR A 29 -7.42 4.64 -7.49
CA TYR A 29 -7.04 4.27 -6.13
C TYR A 29 -7.89 5.07 -5.13
N PRO A 30 -8.55 4.40 -4.16
CA PRO A 30 -9.43 5.08 -3.18
C PRO A 30 -8.65 5.82 -2.08
N CYS A 31 -7.33 5.65 -2.02
CA CYS A 31 -6.40 6.32 -1.11
C CYS A 31 -5.02 6.40 -1.77
N ASN A 32 -4.06 7.10 -1.15
CA ASN A 32 -2.71 7.16 -1.71
C ASN A 32 -2.04 5.79 -1.57
N TYR A 33 -1.26 5.42 -2.57
CA TYR A 33 -0.51 4.17 -2.60
C TYR A 33 0.98 4.49 -2.72
N GLY A 34 1.79 3.73 -2.00
CA GLY A 34 3.24 3.83 -2.01
C GLY A 34 3.83 2.67 -1.22
N TYR A 35 5.06 2.84 -0.75
CA TYR A 35 5.80 1.78 -0.09
C TYR A 35 6.64 2.34 1.06
N ILE A 36 7.21 1.46 1.89
CA ILE A 36 8.18 1.84 2.94
C ILE A 36 9.60 1.68 2.41
N PRO A 37 10.40 2.76 2.32
CA PRO A 37 11.80 2.66 1.89
C PRO A 37 12.59 1.77 2.83
N HIS A 38 13.62 1.11 2.29
CA HIS A 38 14.50 0.23 3.04
C HIS A 38 13.77 -0.95 3.74
N THR A 39 12.82 -1.57 3.05
CA THR A 39 12.13 -2.81 3.48
C THR A 39 12.09 -3.82 2.35
N ILE A 40 12.14 -5.12 2.63
CA ILE A 40 11.96 -6.18 1.63
C ILE A 40 10.89 -7.14 2.15
N ALA A 41 9.73 -7.15 1.50
CA ALA A 41 8.62 -8.04 1.79
C ALA A 41 8.87 -9.46 1.24
N GLY A 42 7.93 -10.38 1.48
CA GLY A 42 8.08 -11.80 1.13
C GLY A 42 8.26 -12.09 -0.37
N ASP A 43 7.82 -11.19 -1.24
CA ASP A 43 7.94 -11.25 -2.71
C ASP A 43 9.23 -10.60 -3.25
N GLY A 44 10.02 -9.95 -2.40
CA GLY A 44 11.24 -9.22 -2.78
C GLY A 44 11.03 -7.76 -3.17
N ASP A 45 9.80 -7.25 -3.10
CA ASP A 45 9.43 -5.85 -3.29
C ASP A 45 9.40 -5.12 -1.93
N PRO A 46 9.40 -3.77 -1.90
CA PRO A 46 9.23 -3.07 -0.65
C PRO A 46 7.81 -3.26 -0.09
N VAL A 47 7.67 -3.08 1.23
CA VAL A 47 6.36 -3.18 1.89
C VAL A 47 5.42 -2.11 1.35
N ASP A 48 4.32 -2.54 0.75
CA ASP A 48 3.29 -1.67 0.21
C ASP A 48 2.38 -1.06 1.27
N VAL A 49 2.01 0.21 1.08
CA VAL A 49 1.21 0.98 2.03
C VAL A 49 0.13 1.80 1.33
N LEU A 50 -1.08 1.70 1.89
CA LEU A 50 -2.23 2.53 1.62
C LEU A 50 -2.31 3.64 2.68
N VAL A 51 -2.18 4.89 2.25
CA VAL A 51 -2.26 6.07 3.13
C VAL A 51 -3.60 6.77 2.93
N VAL A 52 -4.47 6.65 3.92
CA VAL A 52 -5.75 7.37 3.96
C VAL A 52 -5.50 8.83 4.39
N SER A 53 -5.78 9.77 3.49
CA SER A 53 -5.68 11.21 3.74
C SER A 53 -6.86 11.95 3.11
N GLN A 54 -7.08 13.21 3.48
CA GLN A 54 -8.12 14.05 2.86
C GLN A 54 -7.83 14.41 1.40
N PHE A 55 -6.55 14.48 1.04
CA PHE A 55 -6.10 14.97 -0.26
C PHE A 55 -5.12 14.00 -0.88
N ALA A 56 -5.22 13.84 -2.20
CA ALA A 56 -4.23 13.11 -2.98
C ALA A 56 -2.86 13.77 -2.84
N LEU A 57 -1.82 12.95 -2.70
CA LEU A 57 -0.43 13.36 -2.65
C LEU A 57 0.21 13.19 -4.03
N PRO A 58 1.07 14.13 -4.47
CA PRO A 58 1.81 13.95 -5.72
C PRO A 58 2.73 12.71 -5.66
N PRO A 59 2.92 11.97 -6.77
CA PRO A 59 3.90 10.87 -6.81
C PRO A 59 5.31 11.34 -6.43
N GLY A 60 6.05 10.49 -5.71
CA GLY A 60 7.44 10.74 -5.31
C GLY A 60 7.61 11.58 -4.02
N VAL A 61 6.53 12.02 -3.37
CA VAL A 61 6.64 12.68 -2.06
C VAL A 61 6.74 11.65 -0.93
N VAL A 62 7.41 12.04 0.16
CA VAL A 62 7.48 11.24 1.39
C VAL A 62 6.49 11.80 2.41
N VAL A 63 5.66 10.93 2.98
CA VAL A 63 4.71 11.28 4.04
C VAL A 63 4.96 10.43 5.28
N ARG A 64 4.99 11.08 6.45
CA ARG A 64 5.11 10.37 7.73
C ARG A 64 3.75 9.85 8.16
N CYS A 65 3.64 8.53 8.29
CA CYS A 65 2.42 7.84 8.66
C CYS A 65 2.65 6.90 9.84
N ARG A 66 1.56 6.41 10.41
CA ARG A 66 1.54 5.31 11.37
C ARG A 66 0.63 4.18 10.86
N PRO A 67 1.06 2.91 10.94
CA PRO A 67 0.22 1.79 10.53
C PRO A 67 -0.94 1.61 11.50
N ILE A 68 -2.10 1.25 10.97
CA ILE A 68 -3.31 0.92 11.75
C ILE A 68 -3.79 -0.50 11.48
N GLY A 69 -3.40 -1.10 10.35
CA GLY A 69 -3.73 -2.48 10.00
C GLY A 69 -3.15 -2.85 8.64
N MET A 70 -3.65 -3.94 8.06
CA MET A 70 -3.27 -4.36 6.71
C MET A 70 -4.40 -5.15 6.05
N LEU A 71 -4.53 -5.04 4.73
CA LEU A 71 -5.41 -5.85 3.90
C LEU A 71 -4.63 -7.10 3.46
N ALA A 72 -5.01 -8.26 3.97
CA ALA A 72 -4.47 -9.53 3.51
C ALA A 72 -5.13 -9.92 2.19
N MET A 73 -4.31 -10.19 1.18
CA MET A 73 -4.75 -10.67 -0.13
C MET A 73 -3.69 -11.54 -0.80
N GLU A 74 -4.10 -12.26 -1.83
CA GLU A 74 -3.25 -13.11 -2.67
C GLU A 74 -3.51 -12.78 -4.14
N ASP A 75 -2.45 -12.67 -4.93
CA ASP A 75 -2.53 -12.48 -6.38
C ASP A 75 -1.87 -13.65 -7.15
N GLU A 76 -1.65 -13.49 -8.45
CA GLU A 76 -1.02 -14.52 -9.28
C GLU A 76 0.41 -14.92 -8.87
N ALA A 77 1.12 -14.08 -8.13
CA ALA A 77 2.49 -14.29 -7.68
C ALA A 77 2.59 -14.80 -6.24
N GLY A 78 1.53 -14.66 -5.42
CA GLY A 78 1.47 -15.18 -4.06
C GLY A 78 0.81 -14.22 -3.07
N PRO A 79 1.17 -14.29 -1.78
CA PRO A 79 0.70 -13.35 -0.77
C PRO A 79 1.11 -11.91 -1.13
N ASP A 80 0.15 -10.99 -1.13
CA ASP A 80 0.34 -9.59 -1.55
C ASP A 80 -0.31 -8.62 -0.55
N ALA A 81 0.16 -8.61 0.69
CA ALA A 81 -0.52 -7.81 1.72
C ALA A 81 -0.23 -6.31 1.57
N LYS A 82 -1.26 -5.47 1.79
CA LYS A 82 -1.15 -4.01 1.73
C LYS A 82 -1.36 -3.41 3.12
N LEU A 83 -0.38 -2.69 3.65
CA LEU A 83 -0.57 -1.98 4.92
C LEU A 83 -1.61 -0.87 4.76
N LEU A 84 -2.33 -0.58 5.84
CA LEU A 84 -3.18 0.59 5.95
C LEU A 84 -2.59 1.52 7.00
N ALA A 85 -2.40 2.78 6.62
CA ALA A 85 -1.79 3.79 7.46
C ALA A 85 -2.53 5.12 7.36
N VAL A 86 -2.36 5.93 8.39
CA VAL A 86 -2.85 7.31 8.46
C VAL A 86 -1.69 8.26 8.76
N PRO A 87 -1.75 9.54 8.35
CA PRO A 87 -0.75 10.53 8.73
C PRO A 87 -0.53 10.58 10.24
N VAL A 88 0.71 10.83 10.66
CA VAL A 88 1.01 11.06 12.07
C VAL A 88 0.28 12.31 12.60
N ASP A 89 0.01 12.31 13.90
CA ASP A 89 -0.80 13.37 14.56
C ASP A 89 -0.27 14.79 14.31
N SER A 90 1.06 14.97 14.23
CA SER A 90 1.68 16.26 13.95
C SER A 90 1.40 16.80 12.53
N LEU A 91 1.03 15.94 11.58
CA LEU A 91 0.61 16.34 10.24
C LEU A 91 -0.90 16.55 10.15
N SER A 92 -1.67 15.77 10.90
CA SER A 92 -3.12 15.83 10.86
C SER A 92 -3.74 15.21 12.12
N SER A 93 -4.40 16.04 12.93
CA SER A 93 -5.09 15.61 14.14
C SER A 93 -6.42 14.89 13.87
N MET A 94 -6.93 14.91 12.64
CA MET A 94 -8.20 14.27 12.27
C MET A 94 -8.17 12.75 12.43
N TYR A 95 -6.99 12.15 12.31
CA TYR A 95 -6.82 10.71 12.42
C TYR A 95 -6.38 10.28 13.83
N ARG A 96 -6.33 11.19 14.82
CA ARG A 96 -5.79 10.90 16.16
C ARG A 96 -6.39 9.64 16.78
N ASP A 97 -7.70 9.50 16.69
CA ASP A 97 -8.47 8.43 17.34
C ASP A 97 -8.66 7.17 16.46
N ILE A 98 -8.01 7.12 15.29
CA ILE A 98 -8.09 5.97 14.38
C ILE A 98 -6.94 5.01 14.67
N GLU A 99 -7.14 3.95 15.44
CA GLU A 99 -6.07 3.04 15.88
C GLU A 99 -6.07 1.69 15.15
N SER A 100 -7.18 1.37 14.48
CA SER A 100 -7.42 0.14 13.73
C SER A 100 -8.23 0.42 12.45
N PRO A 101 -8.28 -0.51 11.48
CA PRO A 101 -9.14 -0.33 10.31
C PRO A 101 -10.61 -0.18 10.71
N ARG A 102 -11.02 -0.85 11.80
CA ARG A 102 -12.42 -0.86 12.30
C ARG A 102 -12.90 0.48 12.82
N ASP A 103 -12.00 1.43 13.04
CA ASP A 103 -12.36 2.80 13.44
C ASP A 103 -12.82 3.65 12.25
N PHE A 104 -12.61 3.18 11.01
CA PHE A 104 -13.21 3.78 9.82
C PHE A 104 -14.65 3.31 9.60
N PRO A 105 -15.50 4.15 8.97
CA PRO A 105 -16.75 3.69 8.40
C PRO A 105 -16.54 2.49 7.49
N GLN A 106 -17.30 1.41 7.69
CA GLN A 106 -17.15 0.14 6.97
C GLN A 106 -17.13 0.31 5.45
N VAL A 107 -17.93 1.25 4.92
CA VAL A 107 -17.98 1.55 3.47
C VAL A 107 -16.62 1.96 2.90
N ILE A 108 -15.75 2.62 3.68
CA ILE A 108 -14.40 3.00 3.23
C ILE A 108 -13.53 1.74 3.08
N LEU A 109 -13.60 0.84 4.07
CA LEU A 109 -12.87 -0.43 4.03
C LEU A 109 -13.34 -1.31 2.87
N ASP A 110 -14.67 -1.36 2.64
CA ASP A 110 -15.27 -2.13 1.55
C ASP A 110 -14.87 -1.56 0.19
N GLN A 111 -14.81 -0.23 0.04
CA GLN A 111 -14.34 0.42 -1.19
C GLN A 111 -12.87 0.09 -1.49
N ILE A 112 -12.00 0.09 -0.46
CA ILE A 112 -10.60 -0.30 -0.62
C ILE A 112 -10.48 -1.77 -1.02
N ALA A 113 -11.18 -2.67 -0.31
CA ALA A 113 -11.17 -4.10 -0.61
C ALA A 113 -11.72 -4.40 -2.02
N HIS A 114 -12.83 -3.77 -2.40
CA HIS A 114 -13.43 -3.90 -3.73
C HIS A 114 -12.49 -3.39 -4.83
N PHE A 115 -11.77 -2.28 -4.59
CA PHE A 115 -10.77 -1.79 -5.54
C PHE A 115 -9.73 -2.87 -5.85
N PHE A 116 -9.09 -3.44 -4.82
CA PHE A 116 -8.06 -4.46 -5.03
C PHE A 116 -8.61 -5.75 -5.63
N ALA A 117 -9.84 -6.15 -5.29
CA ALA A 117 -10.48 -7.32 -5.87
C ALA A 117 -10.72 -7.21 -7.39
N HIS A 118 -10.85 -5.99 -7.93
CA HIS A 118 -11.34 -5.77 -9.30
C HIS A 118 -10.42 -4.97 -10.22
N TYR A 119 -9.43 -4.22 -9.71
CA TYR A 119 -8.65 -3.30 -10.55
C TYR A 119 -7.86 -4.01 -11.67
N LYS A 120 -7.52 -5.29 -11.45
CA LYS A 120 -6.82 -6.18 -12.40
C LYS A 120 -7.77 -7.01 -13.30
N ASP A 121 -9.09 -6.84 -13.23
CA ASP A 121 -10.08 -7.72 -13.93
C ASP A 121 -9.88 -7.78 -15.46
N LEU A 122 -9.35 -6.72 -16.06
CA LEU A 122 -9.08 -6.63 -17.50
C LEU A 122 -7.61 -6.89 -17.86
N GLU A 123 -6.77 -7.24 -16.88
CA GLU A 123 -5.38 -7.64 -17.09
C GLU A 123 -5.29 -9.17 -17.28
N ARG A 124 -4.96 -9.61 -18.50
CA ARG A 124 -5.00 -11.04 -18.87
C ARG A 124 -4.09 -11.88 -17.97
N GLY A 125 -4.68 -12.88 -17.31
CA GLY A 125 -3.96 -13.85 -16.48
C GLY A 125 -3.66 -13.40 -15.06
N LYS A 126 -4.15 -12.22 -14.65
CA LYS A 126 -4.01 -11.71 -13.28
C LYS A 126 -5.30 -11.89 -12.49
N PHE A 127 -5.17 -11.97 -11.16
CA PHE A 127 -6.31 -12.01 -10.24
C PHE A 127 -5.91 -11.43 -8.89
N VAL A 128 -6.90 -11.11 -8.06
CA VAL A 128 -6.69 -10.81 -6.64
C VAL A 128 -7.78 -11.49 -5.82
N LYS A 129 -7.40 -12.13 -4.71
CA LYS A 129 -8.32 -12.66 -3.71
C LYS A 129 -8.09 -11.96 -2.39
N VAL A 130 -9.09 -11.21 -1.94
CA VAL A 130 -9.04 -10.52 -0.64
C VAL A 130 -9.41 -11.51 0.47
N ALA A 131 -8.51 -11.70 1.44
CA ALA A 131 -8.74 -12.54 2.62
C ALA A 131 -9.37 -11.75 3.77
N GLY A 132 -9.07 -10.44 3.88
CA GLY A 132 -9.71 -9.53 4.84
C GLY A 132 -8.73 -8.62 5.56
N TRP A 133 -9.26 -7.87 6.53
CA TRP A 133 -8.49 -6.89 7.31
C TRP A 133 -7.84 -7.51 8.55
N LEU A 134 -6.57 -7.23 8.75
CA LEU A 134 -5.78 -7.54 9.95
C LEU A 134 -5.49 -6.27 10.75
N GLY A 135 -5.11 -6.44 12.02
CA GLY A 135 -4.89 -5.36 12.97
C GLY A 135 -3.51 -4.71 12.88
N SER A 136 -3.29 -3.71 13.73
CA SER A 136 -2.05 -2.93 13.74
C SER A 136 -0.83 -3.76 14.16
N ASP A 137 -1.02 -4.84 14.91
CA ASP A 137 0.09 -5.69 15.37
C ASP A 137 0.61 -6.58 14.24
N GLU A 138 -0.26 -7.13 13.40
CA GLU A 138 0.14 -7.82 12.17
C GLU A 138 0.88 -6.87 11.22
N ALA A 139 0.38 -5.64 11.06
CA ALA A 139 1.04 -4.63 10.23
C ALA A 139 2.43 -4.26 10.75
N LYS A 140 2.58 -4.04 12.07
CA LYS A 140 3.90 -3.75 12.67
C LYS A 140 4.85 -4.94 12.50
N LYS A 141 4.35 -6.17 12.64
CA LYS A 141 5.15 -7.38 12.44
C LYS A 141 5.71 -7.44 11.01
N GLU A 142 4.85 -7.24 10.01
CA GLU A 142 5.25 -7.19 8.59
C GLU A 142 6.35 -6.15 8.32
N ILE A 143 6.20 -4.94 8.88
CA ILE A 143 7.22 -3.88 8.77
C ILE A 143 8.55 -4.36 9.36
N MET A 144 8.53 -4.88 10.59
CA MET A 144 9.76 -5.24 11.30
C MET A 144 10.47 -6.43 10.67
N GLU A 145 9.73 -7.41 10.16
CA GLU A 145 10.28 -8.55 9.42
C GLU A 145 10.91 -8.07 8.11
N SER A 146 10.26 -7.16 7.39
CA SER A 146 10.76 -6.63 6.12
C SER A 146 11.94 -5.66 6.28
N VAL A 147 11.98 -4.86 7.35
CA VAL A 147 13.16 -4.05 7.72
C VAL A 147 14.35 -4.96 8.00
N LYS A 148 14.12 -6.08 8.70
CA LYS A 148 15.18 -7.06 8.96
C LYS A 148 15.68 -7.71 7.67
N ALA A 149 14.77 -8.11 6.78
CA ALA A 149 15.13 -8.68 5.48
C ALA A 149 15.99 -7.72 4.66
N TYR A 150 15.63 -6.43 4.61
CA TYR A 150 16.46 -5.40 3.96
C TYR A 150 17.83 -5.24 4.62
N ALA A 151 17.89 -5.28 5.95
CA ALA A 151 19.16 -5.16 6.68
C ALA A 151 20.12 -6.33 6.40
N ASP A 152 19.57 -7.54 6.29
CA ASP A 152 20.29 -8.79 6.06
C ASP A 152 20.62 -9.02 4.56
N ALA A 153 20.00 -8.26 3.65
CA ALA A 153 20.22 -8.37 2.21
C ALA A 153 21.64 -7.95 1.80
N LYS A 154 22.26 -8.77 0.93
CA LYS A 154 23.58 -8.48 0.35
C LYS A 154 23.53 -7.32 -0.64
N GLU A 155 22.47 -7.30 -1.45
CA GLU A 155 22.18 -6.24 -2.40
C GLU A 155 21.01 -5.43 -1.86
N LYS A 156 21.22 -4.12 -1.73
CA LYS A 156 20.23 -3.21 -1.17
C LYS A 156 19.63 -2.38 -2.30
N PRO A 157 18.37 -2.64 -2.68
CA PRO A 157 17.70 -1.87 -3.73
C PRO A 157 17.50 -0.40 -3.31
N ALA A 158 17.41 0.49 -4.30
CA ALA A 158 17.38 1.94 -4.14
C ALA A 158 15.97 2.51 -3.86
N PHE A 159 15.12 1.74 -3.19
CA PHE A 159 13.78 2.17 -2.78
C PHE A 159 13.72 2.63 -1.32
#